data_AF-B4GJ08-F1
#
_entry.id   AF-B4GJ08-F1
#
_cell.length_a   1.000
_cell.length_b   1.000
_cell.length_c   1.000
_cell.angle_alpha   90.00
_cell.angle_beta   90.00
_cell.angle_gamma   90.00
#
_symmetry.space_group_name_H-M   'P 1'
#
loop_
_entity.id
_entity.type
_entity.pdbx_description
1 polymer ?
#
loop_
_entity_poly.entity_id
_entity_poly.type
_entity_poly.pdbx_seq_one_letter_code
_entity_poly.pdbx_strand_id
1 'polypeptide(L)'
;MNVIRAHNVPGVVWACFSSADGPGASISVAFCSARGWGWSAFFIGSRTHRRRPENAKVKRKLDTSRFMAEPITDAAVLLGDKANMRHRMELMIMEIQAEFCRALESEEMCGKKFQWTVGSERRKHKNREYGNNERQWQLLRRGRYVEFNVIYDRGTKFGLYTPGARYESILMSLPLHARWEYMHEPKSTSKEGELMKVLKNPKDWV
;
A
#
# COMPACT_ATOMS: atom_id res chain seq x y z
N MET A 1 -6.10 -26.64 36.39
CA MET A 1 -5.41 -25.41 35.96
C MET A 1 -4.00 -25.82 35.59
N ASN A 2 -3.59 -25.63 34.35
CA ASN A 2 -2.28 -26.10 33.88
C ASN A 2 -1.35 -24.89 33.77
N VAL A 3 -0.15 -25.00 34.36
CA VAL A 3 0.91 -23.97 34.27
C VAL A 3 1.59 -24.14 32.91
N ILE A 4 1.37 -23.19 32.00
CA ILE A 4 1.90 -23.29 30.64
C ILE A 4 3.39 -22.90 30.58
N ARG A 5 3.80 -21.91 31.39
CA ARG A 5 5.19 -21.46 31.48
C ARG A 5 5.41 -20.68 32.78
N ALA A 6 6.58 -20.88 33.38
CA ALA A 6 7.11 -20.04 34.43
C ALA A 6 8.55 -19.64 34.05
N HIS A 7 8.93 -18.40 34.35
CA HIS A 7 10.30 -17.91 34.27
C HIS A 7 10.62 -17.18 35.57
N ASN A 8 11.77 -17.47 36.16
CA ASN A 8 12.18 -16.90 37.44
C ASN A 8 13.16 -15.75 37.19
N VAL A 9 12.76 -14.51 37.50
CA VAL A 9 13.59 -13.31 37.44
C VAL A 9 13.62 -12.72 38.85
N PRO A 10 14.80 -12.39 39.42
CA PRO A 10 14.90 -11.98 40.82
C PRO A 10 14.00 -10.77 41.12
N GLY A 11 13.06 -10.96 42.04
CA GLY A 11 12.09 -9.94 42.49
C GLY A 11 10.72 -9.96 41.80
N VAL A 12 10.51 -10.79 40.77
CA VAL A 12 9.28 -10.78 39.95
C VAL A 12 8.83 -12.21 39.59
N VAL A 13 7.74 -12.70 40.20
CA VAL A 13 7.21 -14.06 39.98
C VAL A 13 5.89 -14.01 39.24
N TRP A 14 5.88 -14.49 37.99
CA TRP A 14 4.74 -14.44 37.08
C TRP A 14 4.40 -15.85 36.58
N ALA A 15 3.11 -16.18 36.56
CA ALA A 15 2.61 -17.48 36.10
C ALA A 15 1.38 -17.32 35.20
N CYS A 16 1.42 -17.95 34.02
CA CYS A 16 0.29 -18.01 33.09
C CYS A 16 -0.49 -19.31 33.33
N PHE A 17 -1.74 -19.17 33.74
CA PHE A 17 -2.66 -20.30 33.97
C PHE A 17 -3.69 -20.38 32.86
N SER A 18 -3.87 -21.59 32.31
CA SER A 18 -5.04 -21.91 31.49
C SER A 18 -6.10 -22.66 32.29
N SER A 19 -7.36 -22.35 31.98
CA SER A 19 -8.55 -23.04 32.48
C SER A 19 -9.31 -23.68 31.31
N ALA A 20 -9.33 -25.01 31.33
CA ALA A 20 -9.90 -25.93 30.33
C ALA A 20 -9.23 -25.93 28.93
N ASP A 21 -8.97 -27.14 28.42
CA ASP A 21 -8.50 -27.37 27.06
C ASP A 21 -9.72 -27.57 26.14
N GLY A 22 -10.20 -26.48 25.51
CA GLY A 22 -11.38 -26.51 24.66
C GLY A 22 -11.73 -25.17 24.00
N PRO A 23 -12.72 -25.16 23.07
CA PRO A 23 -13.15 -23.95 22.34
C PRO A 23 -13.93 -22.98 23.25
N GLY A 24 -13.17 -22.25 24.07
CA GLY A 24 -13.69 -21.38 25.14
C GLY A 24 -12.64 -21.05 26.21
N ALA A 25 -11.46 -21.70 26.17
CA ALA A 25 -10.36 -21.52 27.12
C ALA A 25 -10.06 -20.05 27.44
N SER A 26 -10.02 -19.74 28.74
CA SER A 26 -9.63 -18.42 29.24
C SER A 26 -8.22 -18.46 29.82
N ILE A 27 -7.35 -17.60 29.28
CA ILE A 27 -5.97 -17.43 29.75
C ILE A 27 -5.96 -16.30 30.78
N SER A 28 -5.53 -16.62 32.00
CA SER A 28 -5.37 -15.64 33.08
C SER A 28 -3.88 -15.49 33.40
N VAL A 29 -3.41 -14.24 33.45
CA VAL A 29 -2.03 -13.89 33.79
C VAL A 29 -2.03 -13.25 35.17
N ALA A 30 -1.40 -13.91 36.14
CA ALA A 30 -1.28 -13.41 37.50
C ALA A 30 0.08 -12.71 37.70
N PHE A 31 0.04 -11.45 38.10
CA PHE A 31 1.21 -10.62 38.41
C PHE A 31 1.39 -10.55 39.93
N CYS A 32 2.45 -11.18 40.47
CA CYS A 32 2.72 -11.14 41.91
C CYS A 32 4.06 -10.44 42.19
N SER A 33 4.02 -9.40 43.03
CA SER A 33 5.19 -8.59 43.40
C SER A 33 5.25 -8.42 44.91
N ALA A 34 6.35 -8.85 45.53
CA ALA A 34 6.52 -8.83 46.98
C ALA A 34 7.08 -7.47 47.45
N ARG A 35 6.20 -6.52 47.76
CA ARG A 35 6.54 -5.27 48.48
C ARG A 35 5.45 -4.88 49.47
N GLY A 36 5.77 -4.94 50.77
CA GLY A 36 4.88 -4.50 51.84
C GLY A 36 3.79 -5.52 52.22
N TRP A 37 3.17 -5.31 53.38
CA TRP A 37 2.10 -6.18 53.88
C TRP A 37 0.74 -5.77 53.27
N GLY A 38 0.27 -6.54 52.29
CA GLY A 38 -1.09 -6.38 51.73
C GLY A 38 -1.30 -7.19 50.44
N TRP A 39 -2.19 -8.19 50.48
CA TRP A 39 -2.53 -9.01 49.30
C TRP A 39 -3.57 -8.32 48.40
N SER A 40 -3.15 -7.29 47.67
CA SER A 40 -4.00 -6.53 46.75
C SER A 40 -4.06 -7.18 45.35
N ALA A 41 -5.06 -8.01 45.10
CA ALA A 41 -5.26 -8.69 43.81
C ALA A 41 -5.80 -7.74 42.73
N PHE A 42 -4.91 -7.13 41.93
CA PHE A 42 -5.30 -6.31 40.78
C PHE A 42 -5.81 -7.16 39.61
N PHE A 43 -7.13 -7.19 39.41
CA PHE A 43 -7.80 -7.88 38.31
C PHE A 43 -7.64 -7.11 36.98
N ILE A 44 -6.53 -7.33 36.28
CA ILE A 44 -6.30 -6.75 34.94
C ILE A 44 -7.12 -7.53 33.89
N GLY A 45 -8.38 -7.12 33.71
CA GLY A 45 -9.25 -7.34 32.55
C GLY A 45 -9.17 -8.68 31.81
N SER A 46 -10.13 -9.57 32.03
CA SER A 46 -10.29 -10.83 31.30
C SER A 46 -10.52 -10.60 29.79
N ARG A 47 -9.47 -10.71 28.98
CA ARG A 47 -9.51 -10.48 27.53
C ARG A 47 -10.11 -11.68 26.79
N THR A 48 -11.43 -11.89 26.92
CA THR A 48 -12.15 -12.94 26.20
C THR A 48 -11.94 -12.79 24.69
N HIS A 49 -11.26 -13.75 24.05
CA HIS A 49 -11.15 -13.76 22.58
C HIS A 49 -12.47 -14.24 21.97
N ARG A 50 -13.45 -13.34 21.95
CA ARG A 50 -14.78 -13.56 21.38
C ARG A 50 -14.64 -13.82 19.88
N ARG A 51 -14.57 -15.10 19.49
CA ARG A 51 -14.77 -15.50 18.08
C ARG A 51 -16.11 -14.91 17.66
N ARG A 52 -16.11 -14.01 16.67
CA ARG A 52 -17.36 -13.51 16.09
C ARG A 52 -18.12 -14.70 15.51
N PRO A 53 -19.45 -14.79 15.70
CA PRO A 53 -20.23 -15.85 15.08
C PRO A 53 -20.07 -15.78 13.56
N GLU A 54 -19.92 -16.94 12.93
CA GLU A 54 -20.07 -17.06 11.49
C GLU A 54 -21.54 -16.82 11.09
N ASN A 55 -21.77 -16.59 9.80
CA ASN A 55 -23.08 -16.56 9.17
C ASN A 55 -24.06 -15.46 9.65
N ALA A 56 -23.69 -14.22 9.35
CA ALA A 56 -24.67 -13.21 8.92
C ALA A 56 -24.27 -12.69 7.52
N LYS A 57 -24.96 -13.15 6.47
CA LYS A 57 -24.79 -12.67 5.07
C LYS A 57 -25.41 -11.28 4.87
N VAL A 58 -24.99 -10.31 5.69
CA VAL A 58 -25.23 -8.89 5.42
C VAL A 58 -24.53 -8.56 4.10
N LYS A 59 -25.28 -8.11 3.09
CA LYS A 59 -24.74 -7.42 1.91
C LYS A 59 -24.15 -6.08 2.36
N ARG A 60 -23.00 -6.12 3.05
CA ARG A 60 -22.18 -4.93 3.31
C ARG A 60 -21.77 -4.43 1.93
N LYS A 61 -22.30 -3.29 1.46
CA LYS A 61 -21.78 -2.63 0.27
C LYS A 61 -20.37 -2.14 0.59
N LEU A 62 -19.43 -2.26 -0.35
CA LEU A 62 -18.09 -1.69 -0.14
C LEU A 62 -18.25 -0.17 -0.16
N ASP A 63 -17.82 0.49 0.90
CA ASP A 63 -17.79 1.96 0.92
C ASP A 63 -16.60 2.43 0.09
N THR A 64 -16.85 2.67 -1.19
CA THR A 64 -15.83 3.13 -2.14
C THR A 64 -15.34 4.55 -1.83
N SER A 65 -16.05 5.33 -1.00
CA SER A 65 -15.62 6.68 -0.60
C SER A 65 -14.41 6.69 0.36
N ARG A 66 -14.15 5.55 1.03
CA ARG A 66 -13.00 5.38 1.94
C ARG A 66 -11.65 5.23 1.22
N PHE A 67 -11.68 4.93 -0.08
CA PHE A 67 -10.51 4.58 -0.89
C PHE A 67 -10.11 5.71 -1.85
N MET A 68 -8.85 5.70 -2.30
CA MET A 68 -8.31 6.69 -3.24
C MET A 68 -8.82 6.52 -4.68
N ALA A 69 -9.36 5.35 -5.01
CA ALA A 69 -9.90 4.99 -6.30
C ALA A 69 -11.01 3.95 -6.15
N GLU A 70 -11.87 3.83 -7.15
CA GLU A 70 -12.71 2.63 -7.32
C GLU A 70 -11.84 1.38 -7.52
N PRO A 71 -12.30 0.21 -7.05
CA PRO A 71 -11.60 -1.06 -7.28
C PRO A 71 -11.56 -1.43 -8.76
N ILE A 72 -10.64 -2.33 -9.13
CA ILE A 72 -10.50 -2.90 -10.47
C ILE A 72 -11.54 -4.00 -10.67
N THR A 73 -11.78 -4.79 -9.62
CA THR A 73 -12.83 -5.82 -9.55
C THR A 73 -14.11 -5.21 -8.97
N ASP A 74 -15.30 -5.64 -9.42
CA ASP A 74 -16.56 -5.10 -8.88
C ASP A 74 -16.67 -5.30 -7.36
N ALA A 75 -17.16 -4.25 -6.68
CA ALA A 75 -17.28 -4.20 -5.23
C ALA A 75 -18.08 -5.38 -4.63
N ALA A 76 -19.15 -5.84 -5.29
CA ALA A 76 -19.94 -6.97 -4.83
C ALA A 76 -19.19 -8.30 -4.93
N VAL A 77 -18.32 -8.46 -5.92
CA VAL A 77 -17.47 -9.65 -6.11
C VAL A 77 -16.37 -9.71 -5.05
N LEU A 78 -15.66 -8.59 -4.82
CA LEU A 78 -14.62 -8.46 -3.79
C LEU A 78 -15.10 -8.81 -2.37
N LEU A 79 -16.37 -8.55 -2.09
CA LEU A 79 -16.99 -8.82 -0.79
C LEU A 79 -17.57 -10.23 -0.67
N GLY A 80 -17.94 -10.85 -1.80
CA GLY A 80 -18.52 -12.19 -1.87
C GLY A 80 -17.47 -13.29 -1.67
N ASP A 81 -16.34 -13.21 -2.38
CA ASP A 81 -15.27 -14.19 -2.29
C ASP A 81 -14.03 -13.62 -1.58
N LYS A 82 -13.99 -13.89 -0.27
CA LYS A 82 -12.87 -13.56 0.63
C LYS A 82 -11.86 -14.68 0.78
N ALA A 83 -12.04 -15.82 0.13
CA ALA A 83 -11.07 -16.90 0.14
C ALA A 83 -9.98 -16.65 -0.92
N ASN A 84 -10.39 -16.15 -2.09
CA ASN A 84 -9.52 -15.83 -3.20
C ASN A 84 -8.51 -14.72 -2.86
N MET A 85 -7.24 -15.08 -2.91
CA MET A 85 -6.11 -14.20 -2.56
C MET A 85 -6.04 -12.94 -3.43
N ARG A 86 -6.50 -12.97 -4.70
CA ARG A 86 -6.52 -11.77 -5.55
C ARG A 86 -7.41 -10.68 -4.97
N HIS A 87 -8.65 -11.02 -4.59
CA HIS A 87 -9.58 -10.06 -3.98
C HIS A 87 -9.10 -9.55 -2.62
N ARG A 88 -8.49 -10.43 -1.82
CA ARG A 88 -7.88 -10.05 -0.53
C ARG A 88 -6.73 -9.06 -0.72
N MET A 89 -5.84 -9.31 -1.68
CA MET A 89 -4.71 -8.43 -1.98
C MET A 89 -5.18 -7.09 -2.53
N GLU A 90 -6.18 -7.07 -3.42
CA GLU A 90 -6.77 -5.83 -3.95
C GLU A 90 -7.33 -4.96 -2.83
N LEU A 91 -8.20 -5.51 -1.96
CA LEU A 91 -8.74 -4.79 -0.80
C LEU A 91 -7.65 -4.32 0.17
N MET A 92 -6.67 -5.17 0.49
CA MET A 92 -5.55 -4.84 1.38
C MET A 92 -4.68 -3.70 0.83
N ILE A 93 -4.37 -3.71 -0.47
CA ILE A 93 -3.63 -2.63 -1.13
C ILE A 93 -4.42 -1.31 -1.08
N MET A 94 -5.72 -1.36 -1.34
CA MET A 94 -6.58 -0.17 -1.29
C MET A 94 -6.73 0.40 0.14
N GLU A 95 -6.84 -0.47 1.16
CA GLU A 95 -6.86 -0.03 2.57
C GLU A 95 -5.53 0.63 2.97
N ILE A 96 -4.39 0.00 2.67
CA ILE A 96 -3.04 0.52 2.99
C ILE A 96 -2.77 1.83 2.26
N GLN A 97 -3.10 1.96 0.97
CA GLN A 97 -2.92 3.20 0.21
C GLN A 97 -3.69 4.37 0.83
N ALA A 98 -4.96 4.13 1.20
CA ALA A 98 -5.80 5.14 1.80
C ALA A 98 -5.39 5.49 3.24
N GLU A 99 -4.84 4.54 4.00
CA GLU A 99 -4.28 4.79 5.33
C GLU A 99 -2.97 5.58 5.26
N PHE A 100 -2.05 5.18 4.38
CA PHE A 100 -0.77 5.88 4.14
C PHE A 100 -0.97 7.34 3.72
N CYS A 101 -1.88 7.61 2.77
CA CYS A 101 -2.12 8.99 2.35
C CYS A 101 -2.84 9.81 3.42
N ARG A 102 -3.71 9.21 4.25
CA ARG A 102 -4.26 9.92 5.44
C ARG A 102 -3.20 10.26 6.48
N ALA A 103 -2.18 9.40 6.65
CA ALA A 103 -1.05 9.68 7.53
C ALA A 103 -0.16 10.82 6.98
N LEU A 104 0.05 10.89 5.65
CA LEU A 104 0.73 12.03 5.04
C LEU A 104 -0.10 13.33 5.17
N GLU A 105 -1.42 13.26 4.94
CA GLU A 105 -2.35 14.39 5.10
C GLU A 105 -2.38 14.96 6.54
N SER A 106 -2.02 14.17 7.56
CA SER A 106 -1.89 14.65 8.95
C SER A 106 -0.52 15.28 9.28
N GLU A 107 0.53 14.96 8.53
CA GLU A 107 1.88 15.54 8.72
C GLU A 107 2.10 16.79 7.83
N GLU A 108 1.37 16.92 6.72
CA GLU A 108 1.39 18.12 5.88
C GLU A 108 0.66 19.30 6.56
N MET A 109 1.44 20.14 7.24
CA MET A 109 1.09 21.38 8.00
C MET A 109 0.28 22.47 7.25
N CYS A 110 -0.31 22.16 6.10
CA CYS A 110 -1.09 23.08 5.25
C CYS A 110 -2.55 22.63 5.05
N GLY A 111 -2.96 21.46 5.57
CA GLY A 111 -4.33 20.94 5.41
C GLY A 111 -4.69 20.60 3.96
N LYS A 112 -3.68 20.43 3.10
CA LYS A 112 -3.85 20.07 1.69
C LYS A 112 -4.17 18.58 1.58
N LYS A 113 -5.38 18.28 1.09
CA LYS A 113 -5.78 16.89 0.83
C LYS A 113 -5.05 16.35 -0.42
N PHE A 114 -4.56 15.11 -0.37
CA PHE A 114 -3.78 14.51 -1.45
C PHE A 114 -4.68 14.07 -2.62
N GLN A 115 -5.10 15.05 -3.43
CA GLN A 115 -6.07 14.83 -4.50
C GLN A 115 -5.45 14.00 -5.63
N TRP A 116 -6.01 12.81 -5.88
CA TRP A 116 -5.48 11.85 -6.86
C TRP A 116 -5.81 12.21 -8.32
N THR A 117 -5.33 13.36 -8.77
CA THR A 117 -5.60 13.97 -10.09
C THR A 117 -5.25 13.07 -11.27
N VAL A 118 -4.24 12.20 -11.13
CA VAL A 118 -3.86 11.20 -12.16
C VAL A 118 -5.04 10.28 -12.52
N GLY A 119 -5.88 9.92 -11.54
CA GLY A 119 -7.07 9.10 -11.76
C GLY A 119 -8.16 9.82 -12.56
N SER A 120 -8.49 11.06 -12.17
CA SER A 120 -9.50 11.85 -12.87
C SER A 120 -9.05 12.21 -14.29
N GLU A 121 -7.78 12.56 -14.48
CA GLU A 121 -7.23 12.92 -15.79
C GLU A 121 -7.14 11.71 -16.72
N ARG A 122 -6.74 10.53 -16.20
CA ARG A 122 -6.80 9.27 -16.94
C ARG A 122 -8.23 8.92 -17.36
N ARG A 123 -9.25 9.18 -16.52
CA ARG A 123 -10.66 8.93 -16.86
C ARG A 123 -11.12 9.81 -18.03
N LYS A 124 -10.85 11.12 -17.98
CA LYS A 124 -11.15 12.06 -19.09
C LYS A 124 -10.50 11.62 -20.40
N HIS A 125 -9.24 11.19 -20.35
CA HIS A 125 -8.43 10.94 -21.54
C HIS A 125 -8.40 9.48 -22.04
N LYS A 126 -8.97 8.50 -21.30
CA LYS A 126 -8.93 7.07 -21.67
C LYS A 126 -9.53 6.78 -23.06
N ASN A 127 -10.61 7.48 -23.42
CA ASN A 127 -11.37 7.22 -24.65
C ASN A 127 -11.12 8.27 -25.74
N ARG A 128 -9.97 8.96 -25.70
CA ARG A 128 -9.58 9.93 -26.72
C ARG A 128 -8.84 9.21 -27.84
N GLU A 129 -9.32 9.39 -29.07
CA GLU A 129 -8.63 8.90 -30.26
C GLU A 129 -7.24 9.56 -30.39
N TYR A 130 -6.29 8.82 -30.94
CA TYR A 130 -4.91 9.28 -31.13
C TYR A 130 -4.35 8.80 -32.48
N GLY A 131 -3.58 9.66 -33.15
CA GLY A 131 -2.94 9.34 -34.41
C GLY A 131 -1.70 8.44 -34.26
N ASN A 132 -1.27 7.81 -35.36
CA ASN A 132 -0.01 7.05 -35.38
C ASN A 132 1.18 7.94 -34.95
N ASN A 133 1.22 9.21 -35.40
CA ASN A 133 2.28 10.15 -35.04
C ASN A 133 2.35 10.39 -33.52
N GLU A 134 1.21 10.61 -32.86
CA GLU A 134 1.13 10.77 -31.40
C GLU A 134 1.55 9.48 -30.67
N ARG A 135 1.26 8.31 -31.25
CA ARG A 135 1.75 7.01 -30.74
C ARG A 135 3.26 6.85 -30.92
N GLN A 136 3.85 7.24 -32.05
CA GLN A 136 5.31 7.22 -32.22
C GLN A 136 5.99 8.18 -31.22
N TRP A 137 5.45 9.39 -31.05
CA TRP A 137 5.93 10.34 -30.04
C TRP A 137 5.84 9.78 -28.62
N GLN A 138 4.74 9.11 -28.26
CA GLN A 138 4.61 8.42 -26.97
C GLN A 138 5.69 7.34 -26.77
N LEU A 139 6.06 6.61 -27.82
CA LEU A 139 7.14 5.60 -27.76
C LEU A 139 8.53 6.24 -27.60
N LEU A 140 8.79 7.37 -28.26
CA LEU A 140 10.02 8.15 -28.09
C LEU A 140 10.12 8.76 -26.68
N ARG A 141 9.02 9.31 -26.15
CA ARG A 141 8.96 9.79 -24.76
C ARG A 141 9.18 8.67 -23.74
N ARG A 142 8.74 7.44 -24.05
CA ARG A 142 9.02 6.25 -23.25
C ARG A 142 10.49 5.81 -23.32
N GLY A 143 11.15 5.94 -24.48
CA GLY A 143 12.60 5.74 -24.60
C GLY A 143 13.39 6.62 -23.64
N ARG A 144 13.06 7.92 -23.59
CA ARG A 144 13.67 8.88 -22.64
C ARG A 144 13.39 8.57 -21.16
N TYR A 145 12.27 7.92 -20.85
CA TYR A 145 11.97 7.44 -19.49
C TYR A 145 12.83 6.22 -19.10
N VAL A 146 13.05 5.29 -20.04
CA VAL A 146 13.97 4.16 -19.85
C VAL A 146 15.41 4.65 -19.67
N GLU A 147 15.86 5.62 -20.48
CA GLU A 147 17.18 6.27 -20.31
C GLU A 147 17.34 6.86 -18.91
N PHE A 148 16.33 7.58 -18.41
CA PHE A 148 16.38 8.13 -17.05
C PHE A 148 16.52 7.04 -15.98
N ASN A 149 15.67 6.01 -16.02
CA ASN A 149 15.69 4.94 -15.02
C ASN A 149 17.00 4.12 -15.05
N VAL A 150 17.56 3.85 -16.23
CA VAL A 150 18.76 3.00 -16.35
C VAL A 150 20.06 3.78 -16.07
N ILE A 151 20.14 5.06 -16.45
CA ILE A 151 21.39 5.85 -16.36
C ILE A 151 21.45 6.69 -15.07
N TYR A 152 20.34 7.32 -14.68
CA TYR A 152 20.32 8.40 -13.68
C TYR A 152 19.59 8.04 -12.38
N ASP A 153 18.59 7.14 -12.40
CA ASP A 153 17.92 6.74 -11.17
C ASP A 153 18.85 5.95 -10.23
N ARG A 154 19.04 6.48 -9.03
CA ARG A 154 19.86 5.88 -7.97
C ARG A 154 19.23 4.61 -7.41
N GLY A 155 17.90 4.48 -7.41
CA GLY A 155 17.19 3.29 -6.91
C GLY A 155 17.44 2.07 -7.81
N THR A 156 17.15 2.22 -9.09
CA THR A 156 17.43 1.23 -10.14
C THR A 156 18.91 0.87 -10.17
N LYS A 157 19.81 1.87 -10.17
CA LYS A 157 21.27 1.64 -10.18
C LYS A 157 21.76 0.88 -8.95
N PHE A 158 21.30 1.22 -7.74
CA PHE A 158 21.62 0.49 -6.51
C PHE A 158 21.10 -0.96 -6.55
N GLY A 159 19.87 -1.17 -7.02
CA GLY A 159 19.29 -2.50 -7.19
C GLY A 159 20.10 -3.38 -8.14
N LEU A 160 20.57 -2.84 -9.27
CA LEU A 160 21.36 -3.58 -10.26
C LEU A 160 22.77 -3.95 -9.77
N TYR A 161 23.38 -3.18 -8.86
CA TYR A 161 24.67 -3.50 -8.26
C TYR A 161 24.57 -4.36 -6.98
N THR A 162 23.37 -4.61 -6.46
CA THR A 162 23.18 -5.40 -5.24
C THR A 162 23.25 -6.90 -5.56
N PRO A 163 24.21 -7.68 -5.01
CA PRO A 163 24.32 -9.10 -5.30
C PRO A 163 23.09 -9.86 -4.77
N GLY A 164 22.53 -10.73 -5.62
CA GLY A 164 21.31 -11.49 -5.30
C GLY A 164 20.00 -10.71 -5.44
N ALA A 165 20.03 -9.45 -5.92
CA ALA A 165 18.82 -8.69 -6.21
C ALA A 165 18.03 -9.27 -7.40
N ARG A 166 16.70 -9.15 -7.34
CA ARG A 166 15.79 -9.65 -8.37
C ARG A 166 15.56 -8.62 -9.47
N TYR A 167 16.26 -8.79 -10.59
CA TYR A 167 16.18 -7.86 -11.72
C TYR A 167 14.76 -7.68 -12.28
N GLU A 168 13.91 -8.71 -12.27
CA GLU A 168 12.53 -8.56 -12.76
C GLU A 168 11.75 -7.57 -11.89
N SER A 169 11.98 -7.58 -10.58
CA SER A 169 11.31 -6.69 -9.62
C SER A 169 11.80 -5.24 -9.73
N ILE A 170 13.07 -5.03 -10.07
CA ILE A 170 13.65 -3.70 -10.34
C ILE A 170 13.11 -3.13 -11.66
N LEU A 171 13.04 -3.95 -12.69
CA LEU A 171 12.68 -3.52 -14.06
C LEU A 171 11.15 -3.49 -14.31
N MET A 172 10.30 -3.80 -13.31
CA MET A 172 8.84 -3.59 -13.38
C MET A 172 8.44 -2.15 -13.70
N SER A 173 9.32 -1.17 -13.49
CA SER A 173 9.11 0.24 -13.84
C SER A 173 9.13 0.50 -15.34
N LEU A 174 9.72 -0.40 -16.16
CA LEU A 174 9.94 -0.15 -17.58
C LEU A 174 8.65 -0.31 -18.42
N PRO A 175 8.45 0.52 -19.46
CA PRO A 175 7.29 0.42 -20.34
C PRO A 175 7.43 -0.75 -21.32
N LEU A 176 6.34 -1.51 -21.51
CA LEU A 176 6.24 -2.63 -22.46
C LEU A 176 6.73 -2.34 -23.90
N HIS A 177 6.66 -1.07 -24.33
CA HIS A 177 7.15 -0.62 -25.63
C HIS A 177 7.80 0.76 -25.49
N ALA A 178 8.96 0.94 -26.10
CA ALA A 178 9.69 2.20 -26.28
C ALA A 178 10.30 2.25 -27.69
N ARG A 179 10.65 3.45 -28.16
CA ARG A 179 11.34 3.69 -29.45
C ARG A 179 12.52 4.61 -29.20
N TRP A 180 13.61 4.38 -29.93
CA TRP A 180 14.74 5.29 -30.04
C TRP A 180 14.91 5.68 -31.51
N GLU A 181 15.38 6.90 -31.73
CA GLU A 181 15.56 7.46 -33.07
C GLU A 181 16.69 8.49 -33.04
N TYR A 182 17.59 8.40 -34.01
CA TYR A 182 18.78 9.23 -34.08
C TYR A 182 18.42 10.67 -34.44
N MET A 183 18.85 11.63 -33.63
CA MET A 183 18.63 13.08 -33.81
C MET A 183 17.16 13.49 -34.10
N HIS A 184 16.17 12.75 -33.59
CA HIS A 184 14.75 13.13 -33.75
C HIS A 184 14.44 14.45 -33.00
N GLU A 185 14.24 15.52 -33.74
CA GLU A 185 13.71 16.80 -33.25
C GLU A 185 12.25 17.01 -33.70
N PRO A 186 11.30 17.27 -32.77
CA PRO A 186 9.92 17.59 -33.14
C PRO A 186 9.81 19.00 -33.74
N LYS A 187 8.81 19.21 -34.60
CA LYS A 187 8.53 20.50 -35.24
C LYS A 187 8.25 21.56 -34.17
N SER A 188 8.92 22.71 -34.26
CA SER A 188 8.88 23.79 -33.25
C SER A 188 7.50 24.43 -33.06
N THR A 189 6.60 24.23 -34.02
CA THR A 189 5.20 24.69 -34.07
C THR A 189 4.17 23.64 -33.63
N SER A 190 4.58 22.39 -33.36
CA SER A 190 3.66 21.33 -32.93
C SER A 190 3.64 21.15 -31.40
N LYS A 191 2.65 20.41 -30.88
CA LYS A 191 2.48 20.15 -29.43
C LYS A 191 3.68 19.42 -28.84
N GLU A 192 4.35 18.59 -29.64
CA GLU A 192 5.60 17.91 -29.30
C GLU A 192 6.74 18.91 -29.10
N GLY A 193 6.83 19.93 -29.96
CA GLY A 193 7.78 21.04 -29.84
C GLY A 193 7.48 21.95 -28.65
N GLU A 194 6.20 22.20 -28.35
CA GLU A 194 5.77 22.91 -27.13
C GLU A 194 6.19 22.16 -25.86
N LEU A 195 5.88 20.87 -25.77
CA LEU A 195 6.30 20.00 -24.66
C LEU A 195 7.83 20.01 -24.48
N MET A 196 8.60 19.99 -25.57
CA MET A 196 10.07 20.07 -25.49
C MET A 196 10.59 21.42 -24.98
N LYS A 197 9.86 22.54 -25.15
CA LYS A 197 10.22 23.83 -24.55
C LYS A 197 10.05 23.79 -23.03
N VAL A 198 8.92 23.25 -22.56
CA VAL A 198 8.60 23.06 -21.12
C VAL A 198 9.55 22.07 -20.44
N LEU A 199 9.98 21.01 -21.14
CA LEU A 199 10.94 20.04 -20.60
C LEU A 199 12.38 20.54 -20.57
N LYS A 200 12.74 21.53 -21.40
CA LYS A 200 14.05 22.22 -21.34
C LYS A 200 14.06 23.34 -20.30
N ASN A 201 12.94 24.05 -20.13
CA ASN A 201 12.77 25.16 -19.20
C ASN A 201 11.59 24.86 -18.26
N PRO A 202 11.84 24.27 -17.07
CA PRO A 202 10.79 23.95 -16.10
C PRO A 202 9.95 25.18 -15.76
N LYS A 203 8.63 25.03 -15.82
CA LYS A 203 7.64 26.04 -15.46
C LYS A 203 7.05 25.73 -14.08
N ASP A 204 6.63 26.76 -13.35
CA ASP A 204 5.74 26.61 -12.19
C ASP A 204 4.28 26.36 -12.63
N TRP A 205 3.52 25.69 -11.75
CA TRP A 205 2.17 25.15 -11.99
C TRP A 205 1.21 25.30 -10.80
N VAL A 206 1.64 25.95 -9.71
CA VAL A 206 0.88 26.11 -8.44
C VAL A 206 0.09 27.42 -8.42
#